data_AF-A0A4R8KNN3-F1
#
_entry.id   AF-A0A4R8KNN3-F1
#
_cell.length_a   1.000
_cell.length_b   1.000
_cell.length_c   1.000
_cell.angle_alpha   90.00
_cell.angle_beta   90.00
_cell.angle_gamma   90.00
#
_symmetry.space_group_name_H-M   'P 1'
#
loop_
_entity.id
_entity.type
_entity.pdbx_description
1 polymer ?
#
loop_
_entity_poly.entity_id
_entity_poly.type
_entity_poly.pdbx_seq_one_letter_code
_entity_poly.pdbx_strand_id
1 'polypeptide(L)'
;MDLTQVSSSSPAQRPAVASAKSAELANRLLDDRPFLKRLTPFDWLFALALVAGAGFALTRYHPFMNYYDKLVLVCAVPVFVVLG
;
A
#
# COMPACT_ATOMS: atom_id res chain seq x y z
N MET A 1 -49.95 36.05 22.01
CA MET A 1 -49.71 34.61 21.74
C MET A 1 -48.92 34.57 20.45
N ASP A 2 -47.60 34.66 20.57
CA ASP A 2 -46.67 34.85 19.45
C ASP A 2 -46.02 33.50 19.13
N LEU A 3 -46.49 32.85 18.06
CA LEU A 3 -46.06 31.50 17.65
C LEU A 3 -45.45 31.53 16.25
N THR A 4 -44.56 32.48 15.98
CA THR A 4 -43.84 32.60 14.70
C THR A 4 -42.38 32.12 14.76
N GLN A 5 -41.95 31.53 15.87
CA GLN A 5 -40.66 30.82 16.00
C GLN A 5 -40.72 29.45 15.32
N VAL A 6 -40.96 29.44 14.01
CA VAL A 6 -40.76 28.26 13.17
C VAL A 6 -39.27 28.15 12.89
N SER A 7 -38.67 27.13 13.50
CA SER A 7 -37.31 26.65 13.24
C SER A 7 -36.99 26.61 11.75
N SER A 8 -36.16 27.54 11.29
CA SER A 8 -35.41 27.41 10.05
C SER A 8 -34.22 26.49 10.30
N SER A 9 -34.48 25.17 10.33
CA SER A 9 -33.43 24.16 10.24
C SER A 9 -32.87 24.19 8.81
N SER A 10 -31.85 25.02 8.61
CA SER A 10 -31.16 25.17 7.34
C SER A 10 -30.63 23.81 6.86
N PRO A 11 -31.13 23.24 5.74
CA PRO A 11 -30.65 21.97 5.21
C PRO A 11 -29.24 22.07 4.62
N ALA A 12 -28.71 23.29 4.50
CA ALA A 12 -27.50 23.62 3.75
C ALA A 12 -26.19 23.18 4.42
N GLN A 13 -26.21 22.76 5.69
CA GLN A 13 -24.97 22.36 6.40
C GLN A 13 -24.58 20.89 6.14
N ARG A 14 -25.48 20.03 5.66
CA ARG A 14 -25.26 18.58 5.48
C ARG A 14 -24.53 18.09 4.21
N PRO A 15 -24.32 18.86 3.11
CA PRO A 15 -23.64 18.34 1.92
C PRO A 15 -22.12 18.55 1.93
N ALA A 16 -21.60 19.54 2.64
CA ALA A 16 -20.18 19.91 2.57
C ALA A 16 -19.23 18.83 3.14
N VAL A 17 -19.61 18.21 4.25
CA VAL A 17 -18.78 17.19 4.93
C VAL A 17 -18.75 15.88 4.13
N ALA A 18 -19.88 15.50 3.52
CA ALA A 18 -19.96 14.32 2.65
C ALA A 18 -19.13 14.50 1.38
N SER A 19 -19.25 15.66 0.72
CA SER A 19 -18.48 15.98 -0.49
C SER A 19 -16.97 16.05 -0.24
N ALA A 20 -16.54 16.60 0.90
CA ALA A 20 -15.13 16.64 1.28
C ALA A 20 -14.56 15.23 1.51
N LYS A 21 -15.32 14.35 2.18
CA LYS A 21 -14.93 12.96 2.42
C LYS A 21 -14.84 12.15 1.12
N SER A 22 -15.76 12.40 0.18
CA SER A 22 -15.75 11.80 -1.16
C SER A 22 -14.58 12.28 -2.01
N ALA A 23 -14.22 13.57 -1.93
CA ALA A 23 -13.06 14.12 -2.64
C ALA A 23 -11.74 13.57 -2.07
N GLU A 24 -11.63 13.36 -0.76
CA GLU A 24 -10.45 12.75 -0.16
C GLU A 24 -10.34 11.25 -0.45
N LEU A 25 -11.47 10.52 -0.47
CA LEU A 25 -11.52 9.14 -0.95
C LEU A 25 -11.12 9.06 -2.43
N ALA A 26 -11.65 9.95 -3.27
CA ALA A 26 -11.26 10.04 -4.66
C ALA A 26 -9.75 10.33 -4.80
N ASN A 27 -9.19 11.23 -3.98
CA ASN A 27 -7.76 11.54 -4.01
C ASN A 27 -6.88 10.37 -3.52
N ARG A 28 -7.38 9.52 -2.63
CA ARG A 28 -6.72 8.26 -2.23
C ARG A 28 -6.81 7.18 -3.29
N LEU A 29 -7.92 7.14 -4.03
CA LEU A 29 -8.17 6.18 -5.11
C LEU A 29 -7.43 6.57 -6.40
N LEU A 30 -7.33 7.87 -6.66
CA LEU A 30 -6.59 8.50 -7.76
C LEU A 30 -5.14 8.80 -7.38
N ASP A 31 -4.66 8.28 -6.23
CA ASP A 31 -3.28 8.43 -5.83
C ASP A 31 -2.41 7.60 -6.79
N ASP A 32 -2.04 8.19 -7.92
CA ASP A 32 -1.18 7.62 -8.97
C ASP A 32 0.29 7.43 -8.52
N ARG A 33 0.54 7.55 -7.20
CA ARG A 33 1.86 7.25 -6.65
C ARG A 33 2.16 5.78 -6.92
N PRO A 34 3.30 5.47 -7.59
CA PRO A 34 3.63 4.10 -7.91
C PRO A 34 3.62 3.29 -6.61
N PHE A 35 2.96 2.12 -6.60
CA PHE A 35 2.81 1.26 -5.42
C PHE A 35 4.14 1.06 -4.68
N LEU A 36 5.25 1.01 -5.43
CA LEU A 36 6.62 0.89 -4.94
C LEU A 36 7.10 2.05 -4.04
N LYS A 37 6.50 3.23 -4.16
CA LYS A 37 6.83 4.47 -3.43
C LYS A 37 5.88 4.73 -2.25
N ARG A 38 4.84 3.90 -2.11
CA ARG A 38 3.99 3.78 -0.91
C ARG A 38 4.50 2.73 0.08
N LEU A 39 5.51 1.93 -0.28
CA LEU A 39 6.14 0.97 0.65
C LEU A 39 6.69 1.72 1.86
N THR A 40 6.41 1.18 3.02
CA THR A 40 6.94 1.68 4.28
C THR A 40 8.46 1.46 4.31
N PRO A 41 9.22 2.25 5.08
CA PRO A 41 10.66 2.00 5.26
C PRO A 41 10.97 0.60 5.81
N PHE A 42 10.00 -0.03 6.50
CA PHE A 42 10.12 -1.42 6.95
C PHE A 42 10.06 -2.40 5.78
N ASP A 43 9.14 -2.21 4.84
CA ASP A 43 9.03 -3.04 3.62
C ASP A 43 10.31 -2.94 2.78
N TRP A 44 10.91 -1.75 2.73
CA TRP A 44 12.21 -1.53 2.08
C TRP A 44 13.36 -2.28 2.78
N LEU A 45 13.41 -2.26 4.11
CA LEU A 45 14.40 -3.01 4.89
C LEU A 45 14.21 -4.52 4.71
N PHE A 46 12.97 -4.99 4.73
CA PHE A 46 12.62 -6.39 4.50
C PHE A 46 13.01 -6.82 3.08
N ALA A 47 12.71 -6.01 2.07
CA ALA A 47 13.11 -6.28 0.69
C ALA A 47 14.63 -6.37 0.54
N LEU A 48 15.37 -5.44 1.15
CA LEU A 48 16.83 -5.45 1.13
C LEU A 48 17.38 -6.71 1.82
N ALA A 49 16.81 -7.09 2.96
CA ALA A 49 17.17 -8.33 3.67
C ALA A 49 16.91 -9.58 2.83
N LEU A 50 15.79 -9.66 2.09
CA LEU A 50 15.50 -10.78 1.21
C LEU A 50 16.44 -10.85 0.01
N VAL A 51 16.74 -9.72 -0.63
CA VAL A 51 17.70 -9.67 -1.74
C VAL A 51 19.09 -10.09 -1.26
N ALA A 52 19.52 -9.60 -0.09
CA ALA A 52 20.79 -9.99 0.50
C ALA A 52 20.83 -11.49 0.85
N GLY A 53 19.75 -12.03 1.45
CA GLY A 53 19.64 -13.44 1.80
C GLY A 53 19.64 -14.36 0.57
N ALA A 54 18.88 -14.02 -0.47
CA ALA A 54 18.84 -14.78 -1.72
C ALA A 54 20.16 -14.69 -2.49
N GLY A 55 20.79 -13.51 -2.53
CA GLY A 55 22.12 -13.34 -3.11
C GLY A 55 23.18 -14.14 -2.37
N PHE A 56 23.15 -14.14 -1.03
CA PHE A 56 24.04 -14.97 -0.22
C PHE A 56 23.83 -16.47 -0.48
N ALA A 57 22.57 -16.91 -0.50
CA ALA A 57 22.23 -18.30 -0.81
C ALA A 57 22.73 -18.70 -2.21
N LEU A 58 22.57 -17.84 -3.22
CA LEU A 58 23.10 -18.09 -4.56
C LEU A 58 24.62 -18.16 -4.53
N THR A 59 25.34 -17.21 -3.92
CA THR A 59 26.81 -17.23 -3.95
C THR A 59 27.41 -18.45 -3.26
N ARG A 60 26.82 -18.93 -2.16
CA ARG A 60 27.34 -20.08 -1.39
C ARG A 60 26.81 -21.43 -1.84
N TYR A 61 25.54 -21.52 -2.22
CA TYR A 61 24.86 -22.80 -2.50
C TYR A 61 24.55 -23.03 -3.97
N HIS A 62 24.84 -22.06 -4.86
CA HIS A 62 24.79 -22.24 -6.31
C HIS A 62 25.38 -23.57 -6.83
N PRO A 63 26.55 -24.05 -6.33
CA PRO A 63 27.15 -25.29 -6.83
C PRO A 63 26.35 -26.54 -6.49
N PHE A 64 25.52 -26.47 -5.45
CA PHE A 64 24.69 -27.57 -4.96
C PHE A 64 23.22 -27.46 -5.41
N MET A 65 22.86 -26.35 -6.06
CA MET A 65 21.50 -26.07 -6.52
C MET A 65 21.37 -26.34 -8.03
N ASN A 66 20.32 -27.08 -8.40
CA ASN A 66 19.92 -27.23 -9.80
C ASN A 66 19.31 -25.94 -10.35
N TYR A 67 19.11 -25.88 -11.67
CA TYR A 67 18.50 -24.71 -12.33
C TYR A 67 17.12 -24.39 -11.74
N TYR A 68 16.31 -25.41 -11.43
CA TYR A 68 15.00 -25.25 -10.80
C TYR A 68 15.07 -24.54 -9.44
N ASP A 69 15.95 -24.99 -8.54
CA ASP A 69 16.07 -24.40 -7.20
C ASP A 69 16.50 -22.94 -7.26
N LYS A 70 17.38 -22.59 -8.21
CA LYS A 70 17.79 -21.19 -8.44
C LYS A 70 16.61 -20.34 -8.89
N LEU A 71 15.77 -20.85 -9.79
CA LEU A 71 14.57 -20.15 -10.23
C LEU A 71 13.57 -19.97 -9.09
N VAL A 72 13.30 -21.01 -8.30
CA VAL A 72 12.41 -20.91 -7.13
C VAL A 72 12.91 -19.85 -6.15
N LEU A 73 14.20 -19.85 -5.85
CA LEU A 73 14.80 -18.87 -4.95
C LEU A 73 14.67 -17.44 -5.49
N VAL A 74 14.95 -17.23 -6.78
CA VAL A 74 14.83 -15.89 -7.40
C VAL A 74 13.38 -15.42 -7.48
N CYS A 75 12.43 -16.33 -7.78
CA CYS A 75 11.00 -16.02 -7.81
C CYS A 75 10.42 -15.76 -6.41
N ALA A 76 10.96 -16.40 -5.37
CA ALA A 76 10.51 -16.20 -4.00
C ALA A 76 10.73 -14.74 -3.52
N VAL A 77 11.85 -14.13 -3.89
CA VAL A 77 12.19 -12.75 -3.47
C VAL A 77 11.10 -11.73 -3.83
N PRO A 78 10.69 -11.53 -5.10
CA PRO A 78 9.65 -10.57 -5.44
C PRO A 78 8.29 -10.94 -4.86
N VAL A 79 7.96 -12.24 -4.71
CA VAL A 79 6.70 -12.67 -4.10
C VAL A 79 6.62 -12.21 -2.64
N PHE A 80 7.67 -12.43 -1.86
CA PHE A 80 7.69 -12.00 -0.47
C PHE A 80 7.81 -10.48 -0.32
N VAL A 81 8.53 -9.80 -1.21
CA VAL A 81 8.59 -8.32 -1.24
C VAL A 81 7.23 -7.69 -1.52
N VAL A 82 6.35 -8.35 -2.28
CA VAL A 82 4.98 -7.89 -2.54
C VAL A 82 4.03 -8.22 -1.37
N LEU A 83 4.33 -9.26 -0.60
CA LEU A 83 3.48 -9.74 0.49
C LEU A 83 3.78 -9.05 1.84
N GLY A 84 5.04 -8.64 2.07
CA GLY A 84 5.48 -7.88 3.23
C GLY A 84 5.04 -6.43 3.16
#